data_AF-A0A6G1AI71-F1
#
_entry.id   AF-A0A6G1AI71-F1
#
_cell.length_a   1.000
_cell.length_b   1.000
_cell.length_c   1.000
_cell.angle_alpha   90.00
_cell.angle_beta   90.00
_cell.angle_gamma   90.00
#
_symmetry.space_group_name_H-M   'P 1'
#
loop_
_entity.id
_entity.type
_entity.pdbx_description
1 polymer ?
#
loop_
_entity_poly.entity_id
_entity_poly.type
_entity_poly.pdbx_seq_one_letter_code
_entity_poly.pdbx_strand_id
1 'polypeptide(L)'
;VPGPQLPFSLTDTHSLCLDLTVKSQSGPGHPWYKVQGSVDKKPVFQYDSDSSKVKPSGLLGDKVNATKAWTELTQTLEEVGQELRMIVSDVKLENSMTRGPPTLHVQLCCQCEGERGTAASWHVNINGQPALLFDAMNRTWTVINPEARAIKEEWENKGLANNFRRISMGDCHHWLREFLDHWQKVLEPS
;
A
#
# COMPACT_ATOMS: atom_id res chain seq x y z
N VAL A 1 49.53 9.86 9.99
CA VAL A 1 48.86 9.03 8.96
C VAL A 1 47.49 8.66 9.49
N PRO A 2 46.40 9.31 9.05
CA PRO A 2 45.06 8.84 9.36
C PRO A 2 44.82 7.55 8.56
N GLY A 3 44.32 6.50 9.24
CA GLY A 3 44.06 5.19 8.64
C GLY A 3 42.95 5.22 7.57
N PRO A 4 42.81 4.13 6.79
CA PRO A 4 41.84 4.07 5.71
C PRO A 4 40.43 4.26 6.28
N GLN A 5 39.74 5.29 5.80
CA GLN A 5 38.31 5.40 6.00
C GLN A 5 37.67 4.20 5.31
N LEU A 6 36.99 3.36 6.09
CA LEU A 6 36.21 2.25 5.56
C LEU A 6 35.17 2.81 4.59
N PRO A 7 35.09 2.35 3.34
CA PRO A 7 34.02 2.74 2.43
C PRO A 7 32.73 2.07 2.92
N PHE A 8 31.72 2.89 3.23
CA PHE A 8 30.29 2.56 3.34
C PHE A 8 29.90 1.29 4.12
N SER A 9 29.18 1.46 5.24
CA SER A 9 28.42 0.38 5.85
C SER A 9 27.12 0.90 6.46
N LEU A 10 26.07 0.95 5.64
CA LEU A 10 24.68 0.72 6.01
C LEU A 10 23.98 0.29 4.72
N THR A 11 23.30 -0.85 4.74
CA THR A 11 22.39 -1.26 3.67
C THR A 11 21.33 -0.17 3.51
N ASP A 12 21.41 0.66 2.46
CA ASP A 12 20.39 1.67 2.15
C ASP A 12 19.13 0.95 1.63
N THR A 13 18.39 0.36 2.56
CA THR A 13 17.09 -0.24 2.30
C THR A 13 16.03 0.83 2.49
N HIS A 14 15.40 1.21 1.39
CA HIS A 14 14.28 2.15 1.39
C HIS A 14 12.96 1.41 1.25
N SER A 15 11.89 2.00 1.75
CA SER A 15 10.56 1.39 1.78
C SER A 15 9.48 2.38 1.34
N LEU A 16 8.54 1.91 0.52
CA LEU A 16 7.27 2.59 0.24
C LEU A 16 6.16 1.78 0.88
N CYS A 17 5.43 2.40 1.80
CA CYS A 17 4.28 1.82 2.48
C CYS A 17 2.99 2.56 2.13
N LEU A 18 1.95 1.80 1.81
CA LEU A 18 0.60 2.27 1.54
C LEU A 18 -0.33 1.72 2.62
N ASP A 19 -0.99 2.62 3.34
CA ASP A 19 -2.02 2.31 4.33
C ASP A 19 -3.40 2.63 3.74
N LEU A 20 -4.17 1.60 3.42
CA LEU A 20 -5.45 1.67 2.74
C LEU A 20 -6.57 1.41 3.75
N THR A 21 -7.60 2.25 3.74
CA THR A 21 -8.84 2.04 4.52
C THR A 21 -10.02 1.99 3.58
N VAL A 22 -10.79 0.91 3.59
CA VAL A 22 -11.99 0.72 2.77
C VAL A 22 -13.18 0.44 3.67
N LYS A 23 -14.28 1.15 3.45
CA LYS A 23 -15.55 1.00 4.15
C LYS A 23 -16.60 0.46 3.19
N SER A 24 -17.34 -0.55 3.63
CA SER A 24 -18.52 -1.06 2.88
C SER A 24 -19.58 0.02 2.68
N GLN A 25 -19.79 0.85 3.70
CA GLN A 25 -20.78 1.92 3.69
C GLN A 25 -20.13 3.25 4.11
N SER A 26 -20.51 4.32 3.44
CA SER A 26 -20.10 5.69 3.79
C SER A 26 -21.30 6.64 3.68
N GLY A 27 -21.39 7.58 4.61
CA GLY A 27 -22.37 8.66 4.53
C GLY A 27 -22.04 9.66 3.41
N PRO A 28 -22.99 10.54 3.03
CA PRO A 28 -22.73 11.62 2.09
C PRO A 28 -21.52 12.47 2.52
N GLY A 29 -20.65 12.82 1.56
CA GLY A 29 -19.47 13.64 1.80
C GLY A 29 -18.36 12.98 2.62
N HIS A 30 -18.46 11.66 2.89
CA HIS A 30 -17.40 10.92 3.57
C HIS A 30 -16.79 9.89 2.61
N PRO A 31 -15.48 9.92 2.37
CA PRO A 31 -14.83 8.96 1.49
C PRO A 31 -14.93 7.56 2.10
N TRP A 32 -15.40 6.63 1.29
CA TRP A 32 -15.44 5.20 1.59
C TRP A 32 -14.07 4.54 1.46
N TYR A 33 -13.13 5.17 0.75
CA TYR A 33 -11.77 4.68 0.58
C TYR A 33 -10.75 5.80 0.75
N LYS A 34 -9.69 5.49 1.50
CA LYS A 34 -8.57 6.39 1.77
C LYS A 34 -7.26 5.62 1.65
N VAL A 35 -6.21 6.32 1.19
CA VAL A 35 -4.85 5.79 1.18
C VAL A 35 -3.90 6.84 1.74
N GLN A 36 -2.98 6.40 2.59
CA GLN A 36 -1.82 7.19 3.00
C GLN A 36 -0.55 6.50 2.51
N GLY A 37 0.26 7.23 1.73
CA GLY A 37 1.54 6.73 1.23
C GLY A 37 2.70 7.34 2.00
N SER A 38 3.70 6.53 2.35
CA SER A 38 4.91 6.98 3.03
C SER A 38 6.18 6.33 2.47
N VAL A 39 7.25 7.12 2.38
CA VAL A 39 8.60 6.62 2.08
C VAL A 39 9.42 6.70 3.36
N ASP A 40 9.97 5.57 3.81
CA ASP A 40 10.70 5.44 5.08
C ASP A 40 9.96 6.08 6.26
N LYS A 41 8.66 5.77 6.35
CA LYS A 41 7.73 6.27 7.38
C LYS A 41 7.44 7.77 7.31
N LYS A 42 7.96 8.49 6.32
CA LYS A 42 7.63 9.91 6.08
C LYS A 42 6.49 10.00 5.08
N PRO A 43 5.38 10.68 5.40
CA PRO A 43 4.23 10.77 4.50
C PRO A 43 4.60 11.52 3.21
N VAL A 44 4.18 10.96 2.07
CA VAL A 44 4.43 11.50 0.72
C VAL A 44 3.13 11.92 0.05
N PHE A 45 2.05 11.21 0.30
CA PHE A 45 0.76 11.51 -0.31
C PHE A 45 -0.43 11.00 0.48
N GLN A 46 -1.61 11.54 0.14
CA GLN A 46 -2.91 11.04 0.58
C GLN A 46 -3.85 10.93 -0.62
N TYR A 47 -4.69 9.90 -0.64
CA TYR A 47 -5.78 9.74 -1.60
C TYR A 47 -7.08 9.53 -0.84
N ASP A 48 -8.17 10.07 -1.37
CA ASP A 48 -9.52 9.81 -0.89
C ASP A 48 -10.49 9.65 -2.06
N SER A 49 -11.48 8.77 -1.90
CA SER A 49 -12.46 8.44 -2.94
C SER A 49 -13.55 9.49 -3.18
N ASP A 50 -13.53 10.59 -2.42
CA ASP A 50 -14.45 11.72 -2.61
C ASP A 50 -13.87 12.69 -3.65
N SER A 51 -12.57 12.98 -3.55
CA SER A 51 -11.86 13.80 -4.53
C SER A 51 -11.32 13.00 -5.71
N SER A 52 -11.19 11.68 -5.58
CA SER A 52 -10.54 10.78 -6.55
C SER A 52 -9.18 11.27 -7.03
N LYS A 53 -8.43 11.93 -6.13
CA LYS A 53 -7.14 12.56 -6.44
C LYS A 53 -6.12 12.25 -5.37
N VAL A 54 -4.88 12.02 -5.81
CA VAL A 54 -3.72 11.97 -4.92
C VAL A 54 -3.26 13.39 -4.62
N LYS A 55 -3.23 13.74 -3.34
CA LYS A 55 -2.74 15.02 -2.81
C LYS A 55 -1.32 14.83 -2.28
N PRO A 56 -0.35 15.68 -2.67
CA PRO A 56 1.00 15.62 -2.14
C PRO A 56 1.03 15.98 -0.65
N SER A 57 2.02 15.40 0.03
CA SER A 57 2.31 15.65 1.43
C SER A 57 3.82 15.70 1.61
N GLY A 58 4.31 16.78 2.23
CA GLY A 58 5.73 16.98 2.49
C GLY A 58 6.57 17.24 1.24
N LEU A 59 7.85 17.52 1.46
CA LEU A 59 8.78 17.97 0.40
C LEU A 59 8.91 16.97 -0.75
N LEU A 60 8.91 15.67 -0.45
CA LEU A 60 9.00 14.64 -1.47
C LEU A 60 7.75 14.62 -2.34
N GLY A 61 6.56 14.63 -1.70
CA GLY A 61 5.28 14.67 -2.38
C GLY A 61 5.18 15.84 -3.36
N ASP A 62 5.60 17.03 -2.94
CA ASP A 62 5.60 18.23 -3.78
C ASP A 62 6.52 18.12 -4.99
N LYS A 63 7.65 17.40 -4.88
CA LYS A 63 8.57 17.18 -6.00
C LYS A 63 8.08 16.12 -6.99
N VAL A 64 7.37 15.10 -6.52
CA VAL A 64 6.98 13.96 -7.36
C VAL A 64 5.57 14.12 -7.96
N ASN A 65 4.78 15.10 -7.53
CA ASN A 65 3.38 15.29 -7.93
C ASN A 65 3.12 15.56 -9.42
N ALA A 66 4.16 15.91 -10.18
CA ALA A 66 4.09 16.16 -11.63
C ALA A 66 4.73 15.03 -12.46
N THR A 67 5.16 13.94 -11.83
CA THR A 67 5.83 12.83 -12.51
C THR A 67 4.82 11.89 -13.17
N LYS A 68 5.30 11.10 -14.15
CA LYS A 68 4.51 10.02 -14.75
C LYS A 68 4.10 8.97 -13.70
N ALA A 69 5.02 8.63 -12.80
CA ALA A 69 4.78 7.70 -11.69
C ALA A 69 3.62 8.14 -10.80
N TRP A 70 3.43 9.45 -10.58
CA TRP A 70 2.30 9.99 -9.82
C TRP A 70 0.94 9.73 -10.48
N THR A 71 0.90 9.87 -11.81
CA THR A 71 -0.31 9.59 -12.59
C THR A 71 -0.63 8.10 -12.58
N GLU A 72 0.37 7.25 -12.77
CA GLU A 72 0.24 5.78 -12.73
C GLU A 72 -0.18 5.27 -11.34
N LEU A 73 0.39 5.86 -10.29
CA LEU A 73 -0.02 5.62 -8.89
C LEU A 73 -1.50 5.96 -8.71
N THR A 74 -1.93 7.14 -9.14
CA THR A 74 -3.33 7.58 -9.00
C THR A 74 -4.31 6.59 -9.65
N GLN A 75 -4.01 6.17 -10.88
CA GLN A 75 -4.82 5.19 -11.61
C GLN A 75 -4.87 3.84 -10.89
N THR A 76 -3.72 3.35 -10.41
CA THR A 76 -3.64 2.07 -9.71
C THR A 76 -4.38 2.10 -8.37
N LEU A 77 -4.32 3.22 -7.63
CA LEU A 77 -5.05 3.36 -6.37
C LEU A 77 -6.57 3.34 -6.60
N GLU A 78 -7.06 3.96 -7.68
CA GLU A 78 -8.48 3.90 -8.05
C GLU A 78 -8.94 2.48 -8.36
N GLU A 79 -8.19 1.74 -9.18
CA GLU A 79 -8.47 0.33 -9.53
C GLU A 79 -8.52 -0.55 -8.28
N VAL A 80 -7.48 -0.47 -7.43
CA VAL A 80 -7.41 -1.21 -6.16
C VAL A 80 -8.57 -0.84 -5.24
N GLY A 81 -8.93 0.44 -5.18
CA GLY A 81 -10.06 0.92 -4.39
C GLY A 81 -11.36 0.24 -4.80
N GLN A 82 -11.64 0.14 -6.10
CA GLN A 82 -12.85 -0.52 -6.61
C GLN A 82 -12.85 -2.02 -6.34
N GLU A 83 -11.72 -2.71 -6.57
CA GLU A 83 -11.59 -4.14 -6.28
C GLU A 83 -11.84 -4.45 -4.80
N LEU A 84 -11.19 -3.70 -3.90
CA LEU A 84 -11.38 -3.86 -2.47
C LEU A 84 -12.80 -3.48 -2.04
N ARG A 85 -13.44 -2.51 -2.70
CA ARG A 85 -14.84 -2.14 -2.38
C ARG A 85 -15.81 -3.25 -2.70
N MET A 86 -15.70 -3.85 -3.88
CA MET A 86 -16.54 -4.97 -4.30
C MET A 86 -16.44 -6.09 -3.28
N ILE A 87 -15.21 -6.40 -2.88
CA ILE A 87 -14.92 -7.42 -1.87
C ILE A 87 -15.54 -7.11 -0.51
N VAL A 88 -15.30 -5.92 0.04
CA VAL A 88 -15.79 -5.57 1.38
C VAL A 88 -17.31 -5.48 1.42
N SER A 89 -17.95 -5.31 0.26
CA SER A 89 -19.40 -5.33 0.11
C SER A 89 -19.96 -6.75 -0.08
N ASP A 90 -19.22 -7.64 -0.76
CA ASP A 90 -19.63 -9.01 -1.02
C ASP A 90 -19.39 -9.96 0.16
N VAL A 91 -18.39 -9.65 1.00
CA VAL A 91 -18.11 -10.40 2.22
C VAL A 91 -19.34 -10.36 3.11
N LYS A 92 -20.13 -11.44 3.04
CA LYS A 92 -21.10 -11.82 4.07
C LYS A 92 -20.30 -12.19 5.31
N LEU A 93 -19.84 -11.18 6.04
CA LEU A 93 -19.34 -11.40 7.39
C LEU A 93 -20.55 -11.95 8.16
N GLU A 94 -20.62 -13.26 8.36
CA GLU A 94 -21.77 -13.97 8.95
C GLU A 94 -22.12 -13.43 10.36
N ASN A 95 -21.25 -12.62 10.97
CA ASN A 95 -21.46 -11.94 12.25
C ASN A 95 -21.78 -10.42 12.16
N SER A 96 -22.05 -9.87 10.97
CA SER A 96 -22.26 -8.41 10.78
C SER A 96 -23.56 -7.84 11.36
N MET A 97 -24.54 -8.67 11.75
CA MET A 97 -25.78 -8.18 12.37
C MET A 97 -25.57 -7.46 13.71
N THR A 98 -24.41 -7.60 14.38
CA THR A 98 -24.14 -6.99 15.70
C THR A 98 -23.03 -5.94 15.73
N ARG A 99 -22.22 -5.79 14.66
CA ARG A 99 -20.99 -4.96 14.68
C ARG A 99 -20.94 -3.79 13.70
N GLY A 100 -22.03 -3.51 12.99
CA GLY A 100 -22.09 -2.43 12.00
C GLY A 100 -21.35 -2.78 10.69
N PRO A 101 -21.26 -1.84 9.75
CA PRO A 101 -20.71 -2.09 8.42
C PRO A 101 -19.23 -2.49 8.48
N PRO A 102 -18.79 -3.55 7.77
CA PRO A 102 -17.40 -3.98 7.81
C PRO A 102 -16.46 -2.89 7.27
N THR A 103 -15.33 -2.72 7.96
CA THR A 103 -14.20 -1.88 7.56
C THR A 103 -12.98 -2.75 7.34
N LEU A 104 -12.32 -2.56 6.20
CA LEU A 104 -11.09 -3.23 5.83
C LEU A 104 -9.94 -2.22 5.92
N HIS A 105 -8.88 -2.60 6.63
CA HIS A 105 -7.63 -1.88 6.64
C HIS A 105 -6.52 -2.76 6.07
N VAL A 106 -5.81 -2.25 5.07
CA VAL A 106 -4.82 -3.00 4.31
C VAL A 106 -3.53 -2.22 4.27
N GLN A 107 -2.43 -2.84 4.67
CA GLN A 107 -1.11 -2.23 4.60
C GLN A 107 -0.23 -3.01 3.63
N LEU A 108 0.24 -2.34 2.59
CA LEU A 108 1.28 -2.83 1.68
C LEU A 108 2.57 -2.10 2.01
N CYS A 109 3.68 -2.80 2.16
CA CYS A 109 5.00 -2.20 2.14
C CYS A 109 5.89 -2.95 1.16
N CYS A 110 6.52 -2.24 0.24
CA CYS A 110 7.57 -2.79 -0.60
C CYS A 110 8.93 -2.21 -0.22
N GLN A 111 9.97 -3.04 -0.30
CA GLN A 111 11.34 -2.68 0.07
C GLN A 111 12.29 -2.87 -1.12
N CYS A 112 13.21 -1.93 -1.29
CA CYS A 112 14.30 -2.02 -2.24
C CYS A 112 15.64 -1.96 -1.50
N GLU A 113 16.54 -2.89 -1.82
CA GLU A 113 17.95 -2.83 -1.45
C GLU A 113 18.75 -2.51 -2.71
N GLY A 114 19.25 -1.27 -2.82
CA GLY A 114 19.81 -0.76 -4.07
C GLY A 114 18.80 -0.83 -5.21
N GLU A 115 19.16 -1.46 -6.33
CA GLU A 115 18.26 -1.62 -7.49
C GLU A 115 17.31 -2.83 -7.40
N ARG A 116 17.45 -3.68 -6.38
CA ARG A 116 16.71 -4.94 -6.28
C ARG A 116 15.55 -4.82 -5.29
N GLY A 117 14.33 -5.09 -5.76
CA GLY A 117 13.17 -5.26 -4.87
C GLY A 117 13.29 -6.56 -4.08
N THR A 118 13.20 -6.49 -2.75
CA THR A 118 13.56 -7.60 -1.85
C THR A 118 12.37 -8.24 -1.17
N ALA A 119 11.35 -7.48 -0.79
CA ALA A 119 10.18 -8.01 -0.09
C ALA A 119 8.96 -7.11 -0.25
N ALA A 120 7.79 -7.74 -0.30
CA ALA A 120 6.50 -7.06 -0.20
C ALA A 120 5.44 -7.97 0.41
N SER A 121 4.73 -7.46 1.42
CA SER A 121 3.64 -8.15 2.09
C SER A 121 2.41 -7.26 2.21
N TRP A 122 1.23 -7.89 2.25
CA TRP A 122 -0.02 -7.20 2.55
C TRP A 122 -0.57 -7.68 3.89
N HIS A 123 -0.75 -6.74 4.82
CA HIS A 123 -1.34 -7.00 6.12
C HIS A 123 -2.79 -6.55 6.10
N VAL A 124 -3.72 -7.49 6.27
CA VAL A 124 -5.15 -7.25 6.17
C VAL A 124 -5.77 -7.31 7.55
N ASN A 125 -6.45 -6.25 7.94
CA ASN A 125 -7.21 -6.15 9.17
C ASN A 125 -8.68 -5.90 8.84
N ILE A 126 -9.59 -6.59 9.53
CA ILE A 126 -11.03 -6.45 9.37
C ILE A 126 -11.59 -5.99 10.70
N ASN A 127 -12.34 -4.88 10.69
CA ASN A 127 -12.91 -4.26 11.89
C ASN A 127 -11.85 -4.03 12.98
N GLY A 128 -10.63 -3.63 12.56
CA GLY A 128 -9.50 -3.36 13.44
C GLY A 128 -8.81 -4.59 14.02
N GLN A 129 -9.12 -5.80 13.55
CA GLN A 129 -8.47 -7.04 13.99
C GLN A 129 -7.66 -7.66 12.85
N PRO A 130 -6.42 -8.15 13.11
CA PRO A 130 -5.64 -8.87 12.10
C PRO A 130 -6.39 -10.08 11.57
N ALA A 131 -6.47 -10.19 10.24
CA ALA A 131 -7.28 -11.20 9.57
C ALA A 131 -6.44 -12.11 8.66
N LEU A 132 -5.72 -11.50 7.71
CA LEU A 132 -4.94 -12.21 6.70
C LEU A 132 -3.57 -11.54 6.49
N LEU A 133 -2.60 -12.34 6.06
CA LEU A 133 -1.31 -11.87 5.56
C LEU A 133 -1.10 -12.47 4.17
N PHE A 134 -0.78 -11.63 3.18
CA PHE A 134 -0.38 -12.07 1.85
C PHE A 134 1.12 -11.85 1.66
N ASP A 135 1.84 -12.92 1.35
CA ASP A 135 3.21 -12.88 0.88
C ASP A 135 3.19 -12.78 -0.65
N ALA A 136 3.57 -11.60 -1.19
CA ALA A 136 3.53 -11.36 -2.63
C ALA A 136 4.62 -12.12 -3.40
N MET A 137 5.74 -12.45 -2.75
CA MET A 137 6.84 -13.20 -3.36
C MET A 137 6.41 -14.63 -3.63
N ASN A 138 5.85 -15.28 -2.61
CA ASN A 138 5.41 -16.67 -2.67
C ASN A 138 3.96 -16.83 -3.18
N ARG A 139 3.20 -15.73 -3.31
CA ARG A 139 1.76 -15.71 -3.62
C ARG A 139 0.94 -16.54 -2.63
N THR A 140 1.32 -16.49 -1.35
CA THR A 140 0.67 -17.30 -0.32
C THR A 140 -0.13 -16.43 0.63
N TRP A 141 -1.31 -16.95 0.99
CA TRP A 141 -2.20 -16.35 1.97
C TRP A 141 -2.10 -17.10 3.29
N THR A 142 -1.76 -16.39 4.36
CA THR A 142 -1.78 -16.89 5.73
C THR A 142 -3.02 -16.37 6.45
N VAL A 143 -3.79 -17.28 7.04
CA VAL A 143 -4.96 -16.95 7.85
C VAL A 143 -4.50 -16.67 9.28
N ILE A 144 -4.69 -15.44 9.75
CA ILE A 144 -4.38 -15.03 11.14
C ILE A 144 -5.59 -15.27 12.03
N ASN A 145 -6.77 -14.84 11.59
CA ASN A 145 -8.05 -15.10 12.26
C ASN A 145 -8.83 -16.20 11.50
N PRO A 146 -9.19 -17.34 12.13
CA PRO A 146 -9.99 -18.39 11.51
C PRO A 146 -11.30 -17.90 10.86
N GLU A 147 -11.91 -16.85 11.39
CA GLU A 147 -13.13 -16.23 10.83
C GLU A 147 -12.91 -15.62 9.44
N ALA A 148 -11.65 -15.32 9.09
CA ALA A 148 -11.29 -14.77 7.78
C ALA A 148 -11.06 -15.84 6.69
N ARG A 149 -11.25 -17.14 7.00
CA ARG A 149 -11.02 -18.23 6.03
C ARG A 149 -11.93 -18.11 4.80
N ALA A 150 -13.23 -17.87 5.00
CA ALA A 150 -14.18 -17.71 3.91
C ALA A 150 -13.80 -16.52 3.00
N ILE A 151 -13.31 -15.43 3.61
CA ILE A 151 -12.86 -14.22 2.91
C ILE A 151 -11.62 -14.53 2.05
N LYS A 152 -10.65 -15.25 2.60
CA LYS A 152 -9.46 -15.72 1.86
C LYS A 152 -9.88 -16.52 0.62
N GLU A 153 -10.75 -17.51 0.79
CA GLU A 153 -11.20 -18.37 -0.32
C GLU A 153 -11.90 -17.55 -1.42
N GLU A 154 -12.72 -16.57 -1.03
CA GLU A 154 -13.35 -15.66 -1.99
C GLU A 154 -12.31 -14.83 -2.76
N TRP A 155 -11.29 -14.29 -2.08
CA TRP A 155 -10.24 -13.48 -2.72
C TRP A 155 -9.37 -14.30 -3.66
N GLU A 156 -9.09 -15.55 -3.30
CA GLU A 156 -8.40 -16.51 -4.15
C GLU A 156 -9.22 -16.83 -5.42
N ASN A 157 -10.52 -17.08 -5.26
CA ASN A 157 -11.44 -17.35 -6.38
C ASN A 157 -11.57 -16.14 -7.32
N LYS A 158 -11.55 -14.92 -6.78
CA LYS A 158 -11.55 -13.67 -7.57
C LYS A 158 -10.19 -13.34 -8.20
N GLY A 159 -9.15 -14.13 -7.92
CA GLY A 159 -7.84 -13.99 -8.56
C GLY A 159 -6.98 -12.82 -8.04
N LEU A 160 -7.28 -12.27 -6.85
CA LEU A 160 -6.62 -11.06 -6.34
C LEU A 160 -5.12 -11.23 -6.09
N ALA A 161 -4.67 -12.47 -5.88
CA ALA A 161 -3.26 -12.76 -5.69
C ALA A 161 -2.38 -12.23 -6.84
N ASN A 162 -2.90 -12.24 -8.07
CA ASN A 162 -2.16 -11.71 -9.22
C ASN A 162 -2.06 -10.18 -9.19
N ASN A 163 -3.14 -9.49 -8.82
CA ASN A 163 -3.17 -8.03 -8.71
C ASN A 163 -2.26 -7.54 -7.59
N PHE A 164 -2.39 -8.12 -6.39
CA PHE A 164 -1.53 -7.78 -5.25
C PHE A 164 -0.06 -8.04 -5.56
N ARG A 165 0.26 -9.14 -6.24
CA ARG A 165 1.63 -9.39 -6.68
C ARG A 165 2.11 -8.37 -7.71
N ARG A 166 1.30 -8.02 -8.71
CA ARG A 166 1.66 -7.01 -9.73
C ARG A 166 2.00 -5.68 -9.05
N ILE A 167 1.14 -5.23 -8.15
CA ILE A 167 1.33 -3.98 -7.41
C ILE A 167 2.57 -4.07 -6.53
N SER A 168 2.73 -5.16 -5.78
CA SER A 168 3.85 -5.34 -4.86
C SER A 168 5.22 -5.41 -5.55
N MET A 169 5.33 -6.21 -6.61
CA MET A 169 6.61 -6.52 -7.23
C MET A 169 6.95 -5.64 -8.42
N GLY A 170 5.94 -4.98 -9.02
CA GLY A 170 6.09 -4.08 -10.15
C GLY A 170 5.87 -2.63 -9.73
N ASP A 171 4.60 -2.25 -9.56
CA ASP A 171 4.19 -0.85 -9.44
C ASP A 171 4.81 -0.15 -8.22
N CYS A 172 4.76 -0.79 -7.04
CA CYS A 172 5.31 -0.24 -5.80
C CYS A 172 6.82 -0.01 -5.87
N HIS A 173 7.57 -0.96 -6.43
CA HIS A 173 9.01 -0.80 -6.63
C HIS A 173 9.33 0.29 -7.66
N HIS A 174 8.54 0.39 -8.73
CA HIS A 174 8.69 1.45 -9.73
C HIS A 174 8.50 2.83 -9.09
N TRP A 175 7.41 3.02 -8.34
CA TRP A 175 7.15 4.29 -7.65
C TRP A 175 8.23 4.61 -6.62
N LEU A 176 8.64 3.63 -5.82
CA LEU A 176 9.70 3.83 -4.82
C LEU A 176 11.00 4.30 -5.48
N ARG A 177 11.42 3.69 -6.59
CA ARG A 177 12.65 4.09 -7.31
C ARG A 177 12.56 5.54 -7.80
N GLU A 178 11.47 5.88 -8.49
CA GLU A 178 11.25 7.24 -8.99
C GLU A 178 11.23 8.25 -7.83
N PHE A 179 10.56 7.93 -6.72
CA PHE A 179 10.53 8.79 -5.55
C PHE A 179 11.93 9.00 -4.96
N LEU A 180 12.77 7.98 -4.89
CA LEU A 180 14.15 8.09 -4.39
C LEU A 180 15.05 8.92 -5.30
N ASP A 181 14.89 8.83 -6.62
CA ASP A 181 15.64 9.66 -7.58
C ASP A 181 15.34 11.17 -7.41
N HIS A 182 14.12 11.48 -6.96
CA HIS A 182 13.74 12.84 -6.60
C HIS A 182 14.15 13.23 -5.17
N TRP A 183 14.26 12.26 -4.25
CA TRP A 183 14.71 12.47 -2.87
C TRP A 183 16.20 12.83 -2.78
N GLN A 184 17.07 12.17 -3.55
CA GLN A 184 18.51 12.50 -3.57
C GLN A 184 18.73 13.97 -3.97
N LYS A 185 17.95 14.47 -4.92
CA LYS A 185 17.95 15.89 -5.33
C LYS A 185 17.39 16.86 -4.28
N VAL A 186 16.78 16.37 -3.21
CA VAL A 186 16.38 17.18 -2.02
C VAL A 186 17.51 17.27 -1.03
N LEU A 187 18.30 16.20 -0.90
CA LEU A 187 19.37 16.10 0.10
C LEU A 187 20.69 16.70 -0.35
N GLU A 188 20.92 16.88 -1.66
CA GLU A 188 22.04 17.69 -2.14
C GLU A 188 21.70 19.19 -2.02
N PRO A 189 22.34 19.93 -1.10
CA PRO A 189 22.21 21.37 -1.05
C PRO A 189 22.91 21.94 -2.28
N SER A 190 22.22 22.86 -2.96
CA SER A 190 22.81 23.69 -4.02
C SER A 190 23.94 24.57 -3.48
#